data_AF-A0A843APM3-F1
#
_entry.id   AF-A0A843APM3-F1
#
_cell.length_a   1.000
_cell.length_b   1.000
_cell.length_c   1.000
_cell.angle_alpha   90.00
_cell.angle_beta   90.00
_cell.angle_gamma   90.00
#
_symmetry.space_group_name_H-M   'P 1'
#
loop_
_entity.id
_entity.type
_entity.pdbx_description
1 polymer ?
#
loop_
_entity_poly.entity_id
_entity_poly.type
_entity_poly.pdbx_seq_one_letter_code
_entity_poly.pdbx_strand_id
1 'polypeptide(L)'
;MVDVDYGCDIDSSLEVDPLTGDFKIVEGLDNAAQAVKNRLETRLDELLVLGYENYGNQSFEELGNTDIDTAIGHIKIYTRDALLEEPLVNDLVEMNITYNDNGFHGELLIKLINGEIIPTSFDINDEEE
;
A
#
# COMPACT_ATOMS: atom_id res chain seq x y z
N MET A 1 1.64 12.52 21.04
CA MET A 1 2.27 12.45 19.72
C MET A 1 3.75 12.33 19.94
N VAL A 2 4.35 11.27 19.41
CA VAL A 2 5.81 11.11 19.36
C VAL A 2 6.27 11.81 18.09
N ASP A 3 7.33 12.60 18.17
CA ASP A 3 7.92 13.22 16.99
C ASP A 3 8.64 12.12 16.20
N VAL A 4 8.07 11.73 15.05
CA VAL A 4 8.60 10.69 14.17
C VAL A 4 8.89 11.36 12.83
N ASP A 5 10.15 11.28 12.42
CA ASP A 5 10.57 11.67 11.09
C ASP A 5 10.33 10.49 10.13
N TYR A 6 9.40 10.66 9.21
CA TYR A 6 9.09 9.69 8.16
C TYR A 6 10.03 9.81 6.95
N GLY A 7 11.01 10.72 7.00
CA GLY A 7 12.02 10.87 5.98
C GLY A 7 11.50 11.44 4.67
N CYS A 8 12.27 11.17 3.63
CA CYS A 8 12.13 11.75 2.31
C CYS A 8 12.64 10.71 1.30
N ASP A 9 11.86 10.46 0.24
CA ASP A 9 12.16 9.49 -0.80
C ASP A 9 11.77 10.01 -2.19
N ILE A 10 12.20 9.33 -3.24
CA ILE A 10 11.75 9.58 -4.60
C ILE A 10 10.27 9.22 -4.73
N ASP A 11 9.52 10.09 -5.40
CA ASP A 11 8.11 9.84 -5.71
C ASP A 11 7.96 8.60 -6.60
N SER A 12 7.03 7.71 -6.24
CA SER A 12 6.85 6.42 -6.92
C SER A 12 6.41 6.54 -8.38
N SER A 13 5.91 7.71 -8.81
CA SER A 13 5.62 7.97 -10.23
C SER A 13 6.89 8.07 -11.08
N LEU A 14 8.06 8.25 -10.45
CA LEU A 14 9.34 8.54 -11.10
C LEU A 14 9.29 9.76 -12.03
N GLU A 15 8.30 10.64 -11.82
CA GLU A 15 8.17 11.86 -12.58
C GLU A 15 9.37 12.78 -12.34
N VAL A 16 9.82 13.41 -13.42
CA VAL A 16 10.89 14.41 -13.38
C VAL A 16 10.25 15.79 -13.30
N ASP A 17 10.73 16.61 -12.37
CA ASP A 17 10.35 18.01 -12.29
C ASP A 17 10.76 18.73 -13.59
N PRO A 18 9.81 19.28 -14.37
CA PRO A 18 10.11 19.85 -15.69
C PRO A 18 10.92 21.15 -15.62
N LEU A 19 11.05 21.78 -14.45
CA LEU A 19 11.81 23.01 -14.23
C LEU A 19 13.24 22.72 -13.80
N THR A 20 13.46 21.74 -12.92
CA THR A 20 14.81 21.43 -12.40
C THR A 20 15.49 20.26 -13.12
N GLY A 21 14.71 19.32 -13.64
CA GLY A 21 15.22 18.07 -14.21
C GLY A 21 15.54 17.00 -13.16
N ASP A 22 15.22 17.24 -11.89
CA ASP A 22 15.37 16.27 -10.80
C ASP A 22 14.13 15.36 -10.69
N PHE A 23 14.26 14.21 -10.03
CA PHE A 23 13.08 13.42 -9.67
C PHE A 23 12.22 14.19 -8.66
N LYS A 24 10.90 14.02 -8.78
CA LYS A 24 9.98 14.41 -7.71
C LYS A 24 10.28 13.63 -6.44
N ILE A 25 10.04 14.30 -5.32
CA ILE A 25 10.35 13.81 -3.98
C ILE A 25 9.05 13.85 -3.17
N VAL A 26 8.86 12.85 -2.31
CA VAL A 26 7.82 12.80 -1.29
C VAL A 26 8.48 12.85 0.09
N GLU A 27 7.85 13.54 1.04
CA GLU A 27 8.41 13.72 2.39
C GLU A 27 7.34 13.58 3.47
N GLY A 28 7.78 13.27 4.70
CA GLY A 28 6.91 13.23 5.86
C GLY A 28 5.76 12.23 5.70
N LEU A 29 4.53 12.68 5.94
CA LEU A 29 3.34 11.84 5.89
C LEU A 29 3.05 11.29 4.50
N ASP A 30 3.39 12.03 3.44
CA ASP A 30 3.21 11.57 2.06
C ASP A 30 4.18 10.42 1.77
N ASN A 31 5.40 10.49 2.29
CA ASN A 31 6.34 9.37 2.21
C ASN A 31 5.85 8.14 3.00
N ALA A 32 5.26 8.35 4.19
CA ALA A 32 4.67 7.26 4.95
C ALA A 32 3.49 6.61 4.20
N ALA A 33 2.63 7.41 3.57
CA ALA A 33 1.54 6.92 2.72
C ALA A 33 2.08 6.10 1.54
N GLN A 34 3.12 6.61 0.87
CA GLN A 34 3.78 5.92 -0.24
C GLN A 34 4.39 4.59 0.20
N ALA A 35 5.08 4.52 1.34
CA ALA A 35 5.66 3.29 1.85
C ALA A 35 4.60 2.20 2.12
N VAL A 36 3.47 2.59 2.72
CA VAL A 36 2.34 1.68 2.94
C VAL A 36 1.76 1.21 1.61
N LYS A 37 1.53 2.13 0.67
CA LYS A 37 1.02 1.80 -0.66
C LYS A 37 1.93 0.82 -1.38
N ASN A 38 3.24 1.07 -1.39
CA ASN A 38 4.24 0.19 -2.01
C ASN A 38 4.16 -1.23 -1.46
N ARG A 39 4.01 -1.40 -0.13
CA ARG A 39 3.81 -2.72 0.47
C ARG A 39 2.52 -3.39 -0.01
N LEU A 40 1.41 -2.65 -0.01
CA LEU A 40 0.10 -3.21 -0.35
C LEU A 40 -0.04 -3.59 -1.83
N GLU A 41 0.68 -2.90 -2.71
CA GLU A 41 0.71 -3.15 -4.17
C GLU A 41 1.82 -4.10 -4.61
N THR A 42 2.69 -4.55 -3.70
CA THR A 42 3.69 -5.58 -4.00
C THR A 42 3.10 -6.97 -3.74
N ARG A 43 3.32 -7.94 -4.64
CA ARG A 43 2.85 -9.32 -4.39
C ARG A 43 3.62 -9.91 -3.21
N LEU A 44 2.92 -10.68 -2.36
CA LEU A 44 3.58 -11.34 -1.22
C LEU A 44 4.77 -12.19 -1.71
N ASP A 45 5.92 -12.02 -1.06
CA ASP A 45 7.19 -12.70 -1.34
C ASP A 45 7.83 -12.38 -2.70
N GLU A 46 7.33 -11.38 -3.44
CA GLU A 46 7.95 -10.92 -4.69
C GLU A 46 9.41 -10.47 -4.47
N LEU A 47 9.67 -9.83 -3.33
CA LEU A 47 10.99 -9.35 -2.94
C LEU A 47 11.81 -10.38 -2.14
N LEU A 48 11.35 -11.63 -2.06
CA LEU A 48 12.08 -12.70 -1.36
C LEU A 48 13.49 -12.90 -1.92
N VAL A 49 13.66 -12.76 -3.24
CA VAL A 49 14.98 -12.87 -3.90
C VAL A 49 15.98 -11.81 -3.45
N LEU A 50 15.48 -10.68 -2.93
CA LEU A 50 16.27 -9.59 -2.36
C LEU A 50 16.43 -9.71 -0.83
N GLY A 51 15.87 -10.75 -0.22
CA GLY A 51 15.94 -11.02 1.23
C GLY A 51 14.81 -10.40 2.05
N TYR A 52 13.74 -9.91 1.42
CA TYR A 52 12.57 -9.37 2.10
C TYR A 52 11.47 -10.42 2.22
N GLU A 53 11.61 -11.30 3.21
CA GLU A 53 10.60 -12.30 3.54
C GLU A 53 9.30 -11.62 4.02
N ASN A 54 8.14 -12.11 3.58
CA ASN A 54 6.82 -11.62 3.97
C ASN A 54 6.54 -10.13 3.63
N TYR A 55 7.34 -9.54 2.74
CA TYR A 55 7.01 -8.23 2.17
C TYR A 55 5.97 -8.40 1.06
N GLY A 56 5.02 -7.47 1.00
CA GLY A 56 3.93 -7.48 0.04
C GLY A 56 2.57 -7.82 0.67
N ASN A 57 1.64 -8.18 -0.19
CA ASN A 57 0.24 -8.46 0.13
C ASN A 57 -0.25 -9.70 -0.66
N GLN A 58 -0.97 -10.59 0.02
CA GLN A 58 -1.51 -11.82 -0.59
C GLN A 58 -2.78 -11.56 -1.42
N SER A 59 -3.33 -10.35 -1.37
CA SER A 59 -4.59 -9.99 -2.04
C SER A 59 -4.60 -10.18 -3.56
N PHE A 60 -3.44 -10.30 -4.21
CA PHE A 60 -3.33 -10.67 -5.62
C PHE A 60 -3.84 -12.08 -5.94
N GLU A 61 -3.91 -12.99 -4.97
CA GLU A 61 -4.48 -14.34 -5.16
C GLU A 61 -5.98 -14.33 -5.47
N GLU A 62 -6.67 -13.22 -5.16
CA GLU A 62 -8.11 -13.05 -5.39
C GLU A 62 -8.43 -12.46 -6.77
N LEU A 63 -7.41 -12.11 -7.57
CA LEU A 63 -7.62 -11.70 -8.96
C LEU A 63 -8.23 -12.85 -9.78
N GLY A 64 -9.25 -12.51 -10.56
CA GLY A 64 -10.00 -13.48 -11.37
C GLY A 64 -11.01 -14.34 -10.60
N ASN A 65 -11.18 -14.11 -9.29
CA ASN A 65 -12.20 -14.81 -8.50
C ASN A 65 -13.61 -14.39 -8.96
N THR A 66 -14.50 -15.36 -9.18
CA THR A 66 -15.88 -15.09 -9.61
C THR A 66 -16.81 -14.72 -8.46
N ASP A 67 -16.45 -15.08 -7.23
CA ASP A 67 -17.20 -14.73 -6.03
C ASP A 67 -16.59 -13.47 -5.40
N ILE A 68 -17.08 -12.31 -5.85
CA ILE A 68 -16.55 -11.00 -5.47
C ILE A 68 -16.71 -10.71 -3.98
N ASP A 69 -17.80 -11.15 -3.35
CA ASP A 69 -18.03 -10.90 -1.92
C ASP A 69 -17.02 -11.68 -1.06
N THR A 70 -16.74 -12.93 -1.44
CA THR A 70 -15.72 -13.75 -0.78
C THR A 70 -14.32 -13.17 -1.02
N ALA A 71 -14.00 -12.79 -2.26
CA ALA A 71 -12.73 -12.15 -2.61
C ALA A 71 -12.48 -10.89 -1.79
N ILE A 72 -13.48 -10.00 -1.67
CA ILE A 72 -13.40 -8.81 -0.82
C ILE A 72 -13.14 -9.19 0.64
N GLY A 73 -13.78 -10.24 1.14
CA GLY A 73 -13.55 -10.75 2.50
C GLY A 73 -12.11 -11.16 2.73
N HIS A 74 -11.51 -11.90 1.79
CA HIS A 74 -10.12 -12.33 1.84
C HIS A 74 -9.15 -11.15 1.70
N ILE A 75 -9.37 -10.25 0.74
CA ILE A 75 -8.55 -9.02 0.57
C ILE A 75 -8.50 -8.21 1.86
N LYS A 76 -9.62 -8.07 2.58
CA LYS A 76 -9.64 -7.38 3.87
C LYS A 76 -8.79 -8.05 4.95
N ILE A 77 -8.71 -9.39 4.93
CA ILE A 77 -7.87 -10.17 5.84
C ILE A 77 -6.40 -9.96 5.46
N TYR A 78 -6.04 -10.24 4.20
CA TYR A 78 -4.67 -10.13 3.72
C TYR A 78 -4.10 -8.72 3.84
N THR A 79 -4.92 -7.69 3.56
CA THR A 79 -4.50 -6.30 3.75
C THR A 79 -4.25 -5.98 5.22
N ARG A 80 -5.05 -6.51 6.15
CA ARG A 80 -4.78 -6.34 7.60
C ARG A 80 -3.47 -7.02 7.98
N ASP A 81 -3.23 -8.24 7.49
CA ASP A 81 -2.02 -8.99 7.79
C ASP A 81 -0.77 -8.27 7.26
N ALA A 82 -0.83 -7.74 6.03
CA ALA A 82 0.24 -6.92 5.47
C ALA A 82 0.52 -5.65 6.29
N LEU A 83 -0.54 -4.96 6.76
CA LEU A 83 -0.40 -3.76 7.59
C LEU A 83 0.15 -4.04 8.99
N LEU A 84 -0.06 -5.24 9.55
CA LEU A 84 0.54 -5.63 10.83
C LEU A 84 2.06 -5.79 10.73
N GLU A 85 2.57 -6.14 9.56
CA GLU A 85 4.01 -6.25 9.26
C GLU A 85 4.63 -4.91 8.81
N GLU A 86 3.84 -3.83 8.71
CA GLU A 86 4.31 -2.51 8.29
C GLU A 86 4.76 -1.66 9.49
N PRO A 87 6.07 -1.38 9.67
CA PRO A 87 6.58 -0.73 10.88
C PRO A 87 6.02 0.67 11.15
N LEU A 88 5.57 1.37 10.11
CA LEU A 88 5.03 2.73 10.24
C LEU A 88 3.57 2.75 10.72
N VAL A 89 2.85 1.65 10.55
CA VAL A 89 1.42 1.53 10.85
C VAL A 89 1.23 1.01 12.27
N ASN A 90 0.43 1.72 13.05
CA ASN A 90 0.04 1.31 14.39
C ASN A 90 -1.34 0.65 14.41
N ASP A 91 -2.28 1.10 13.59
CA ASP A 91 -3.63 0.54 13.55
C ASP A 91 -4.33 0.82 12.21
N LEU A 92 -5.32 0.00 11.88
CA LEU A 92 -6.23 0.20 10.76
C LEU A 92 -7.56 0.75 11.29
N VAL A 93 -7.90 2.00 10.95
CA VAL A 93 -9.11 2.67 11.43
C VAL A 93 -10.32 2.30 10.57
N GLU A 94 -10.16 2.36 9.25
CA GLU A 94 -11.24 2.08 8.29
C GLU A 94 -10.66 1.44 7.03
N MET A 95 -11.46 0.57 6.39
CA MET A 95 -11.11 -0.09 5.15
C MET A 95 -12.37 -0.32 4.31
N ASN A 96 -12.34 0.20 3.09
CA ASN A 96 -13.35 -0.04 2.08
C ASN A 96 -12.69 -0.65 0.85
N ILE A 97 -13.20 -1.78 0.38
CA ILE A 97 -12.71 -2.45 -0.82
C ILE A 97 -13.85 -2.43 -1.83
N THR A 98 -13.55 -1.96 -3.03
CA THR A 98 -14.46 -1.92 -4.16
C THR A 98 -13.89 -2.75 -5.31
N TYR A 99 -14.77 -3.39 -6.05
CA TYR A 99 -14.40 -4.12 -7.27
C TYR A 99 -14.75 -3.26 -8.48
N ASN A 100 -13.82 -3.15 -9.42
CA ASN A 100 -14.00 -2.49 -10.72
C ASN A 100 -13.78 -3.52 -11.85
N ASP A 101 -13.96 -3.11 -13.11
CA ASP A 101 -13.91 -4.03 -14.24
C ASP A 101 -12.57 -4.78 -14.41
N ASN A 102 -11.48 -4.27 -13.82
CA ASN A 102 -10.11 -4.76 -14.00
C ASN A 102 -9.40 -5.18 -12.71
N GLY A 103 -10.09 -5.15 -11.56
CA GLY A 103 -9.45 -5.43 -10.27
C GLY A 103 -10.17 -4.88 -9.05
N PHE A 104 -9.42 -4.76 -7.96
CA PHE A 104 -9.91 -4.27 -6.68
C PHE A 104 -9.20 -2.97 -6.30
N HIS A 105 -9.98 -2.01 -5.81
CA HIS A 105 -9.49 -0.77 -5.24
C HIS A 105 -9.79 -0.72 -3.75
N GLY A 106 -8.75 -0.50 -2.93
CA GLY A 106 -8.86 -0.35 -1.49
C GLY A 106 -8.65 1.08 -1.04
N GLU A 107 -9.61 1.65 -0.32
CA GLU A 107 -9.47 2.91 0.41
C GLU A 107 -9.32 2.62 1.91
N LEU A 108 -8.33 3.21 2.56
CA LEU A 108 -8.02 2.97 3.96
C LEU A 108 -7.82 4.27 4.72
N LEU A 109 -8.23 4.25 5.99
CA LEU A 109 -7.75 5.19 6.99
C LEU A 109 -6.85 4.42 7.95
N ILE A 110 -5.57 4.76 7.97
CA ILE A 110 -4.58 4.11 8.82
C ILE A 110 -4.10 5.07 9.88
N LYS A 111 -3.78 4.55 11.05
CA LYS A 111 -3.16 5.28 12.15
C LYS A 111 -1.69 4.92 12.19
N LEU A 112 -0.82 5.90 12.06
CA LEU A 112 0.63 5.73 12.13
C LEU A 112 1.12 5.68 13.59
N ILE A 113 2.36 5.25 13.77
CA ILE A 113 3.03 5.14 15.08
C ILE A 113 3.13 6.45 15.86
N ASN A 114 3.19 7.61 15.19
CA ASN A 114 3.16 8.92 15.87
C ASN A 114 1.76 9.30 16.39
N GLY A 115 0.73 8.56 15.97
CA GLY A 115 -0.68 8.73 16.31
C GLY A 115 -1.49 9.49 15.27
N GLU A 116 -0.89 9.94 14.16
CA GLU A 116 -1.61 10.58 13.07
C GLU A 116 -2.44 9.57 12.27
N ILE A 117 -3.55 10.06 11.70
CA ILE A 117 -4.44 9.27 10.86
C ILE A 117 -4.36 9.84 9.46
N ILE A 118 -3.95 9.01 8.51
CA ILE A 118 -3.80 9.40 7.11
C ILE A 118 -4.67 8.52 6.21
N PRO A 119 -5.22 9.07 5.12
CA PRO A 119 -5.80 8.27 4.05
C PRO A 119 -4.68 7.61 3.25
N THR A 120 -4.91 6.37 2.81
CA THR A 120 -4.11 5.71 1.80
C THR A 120 -5.01 4.86 0.92
N SER A 121 -4.54 4.54 -0.27
CA SER A 121 -5.24 3.65 -1.18
C SER A 121 -4.26 2.75 -1.93
N PHE A 122 -4.76 1.63 -2.40
CA PHE A 122 -4.00 0.70 -3.22
C PHE A 122 -4.90 0.09 -4.28
N ASP A 123 -4.28 -0.30 -5.38
CA ASP A 123 -4.94 -0.99 -6.48
C ASP A 123 -4.35 -2.39 -6.66
N ILE A 124 -5.22 -3.36 -6.89
CA ILE A 124 -4.85 -4.73 -7.26
C ILE A 124 -5.50 -4.98 -8.60
N ASN A 125 -4.73 -4.87 -9.65
CA ASN A 125 -5.18 -5.11 -11.01
C ASN A 125 -4.36 -6.24 -11.62
N ASP A 126 -4.96 -6.93 -12.60
CA ASP A 126 -4.16 -7.76 -13.50
C ASP A 126 -3.32 -6.81 -14.35
N GLU A 127 -2.00 -6.82 -14.18
CA GLU A 127 -1.11 -6.15 -15.11
C GLU A 127 -1.23 -6.87 -16.45
N GLU A 128 -1.85 -6.23 -17.45
CA GLU A 128 -1.62 -6.63 -18.84
C GLU A 128 -0.13 -6.39 -19.15
N GLU A 129 0.64 -7.48 -19.25
CA GLU A 129 2.00 -7.50 -19.83
C GLU A 129 2.04 -6.91 -21.26
#